data_AF-A0A554KA57-F1
#
_entry.id   AF-A0A554KA57-F1
#
_cell.length_a   1.000
_cell.length_b   1.000
_cell.length_c   1.000
_cell.angle_alpha   90.00
_cell.angle_beta   90.00
_cell.angle_gamma   90.00
#
_symmetry.space_group_name_H-M   'P 1'
#
loop_
_entity.id
_entity.type
_entity.pdbx_description
1 polymer ?
#
loop_
_entity_poly.entity_id
_entity_poly.type
_entity_poly.pdbx_seq_one_letter_code
_entity_poly.pdbx_strand_id
1 'polypeptide(L)'
;MKSRIPIFITAAFLILISLFSFSKRDFFGGAVSGTDSQIRNQESNRAKNTSAVSPNPLRNTPQAPPPDEKKNTARRATHTTVSPTASLIKGCLAKPAHDINPCLDALFRPYITAYSTAYALALVESLGNTDSGLRVSCHPVVHSIGRETFLRQKTIHDSFVACDQTCHSGCYHGAIERFLRGADSENGQEAHISEEELIAKIQGACSTSDATRFRFQCLHGLGHALMFFLNYKLEKTLATCDTLGDSWTRSSCFGGTFMENVFSATPEKRDLSSTDYHYPCSKLDAKYKNDCYMMQTTRMSEMGLTLDGLFTECRNAGVYKNICIQSIGRDLSNDARIKDPAVTSEKCEKGIGEEQNACIRGVIYALMDNTWTGKYAFPFCASFKNPQLRSYCFSASAAYLKTTYQKTNQEIAKECATYLKEVSQCTAPLSSL
;
A
#
# COMPACT_ATOMS: atom_id res chain seq x y z
N MET A 1 -2.04 65.65 -17.76
CA MET A 1 -0.83 64.83 -17.50
C MET A 1 -1.26 63.48 -16.92
N LYS A 2 -0.88 62.38 -17.60
CA LYS A 2 -0.90 60.93 -17.21
C LYS A 2 -2.28 60.31 -16.85
N SER A 3 -3.03 59.66 -17.75
CA SER A 3 -2.90 58.31 -18.39
C SER A 3 -3.00 57.14 -17.39
N ARG A 4 -4.14 56.45 -17.20
CA ARG A 4 -4.80 55.34 -17.96
C ARG A 4 -3.91 54.09 -18.19
N ILE A 5 -4.36 52.93 -17.67
CA ILE A 5 -4.69 51.65 -18.38
C ILE A 5 -5.29 50.63 -17.36
N PRO A 6 -6.39 49.92 -17.68
CA PRO A 6 -6.92 48.78 -16.93
C PRO A 6 -6.55 47.42 -17.57
N ILE A 7 -6.51 46.36 -16.76
CA ILE A 7 -6.22 44.97 -17.20
C ILE A 7 -7.54 44.22 -17.42
N PHE A 8 -7.80 43.87 -18.68
CA PHE A 8 -8.62 42.74 -19.12
C PHE A 8 -7.71 41.88 -20.00
N ILE A 9 -7.64 40.57 -19.77
CA ILE A 9 -7.47 39.53 -20.81
C ILE A 9 -8.05 38.22 -20.26
N THR A 10 -9.09 37.78 -20.96
CA THR A 10 -9.70 36.46 -21.03
C THR A 10 -8.89 35.52 -21.94
N ALA A 11 -8.78 34.23 -21.60
CA ALA A 11 -8.65 33.11 -22.54
C ALA A 11 -8.87 31.79 -21.75
N ALA A 12 -9.94 31.01 -21.97
CA ALA A 12 -10.18 30.14 -23.12
C ALA A 12 -9.11 29.04 -23.23
N PHE A 13 -9.44 27.80 -22.83
CA PHE A 13 -9.09 26.57 -23.56
C PHE A 13 -9.88 25.40 -22.96
N LEU A 14 -11.02 25.12 -23.58
CA LEU A 14 -11.82 23.92 -23.47
C LEU A 14 -11.95 23.39 -24.91
N ILE A 15 -11.98 22.06 -25.06
CA ILE A 15 -12.16 21.28 -26.30
C ILE A 15 -10.84 20.87 -26.98
N LEU A 16 -10.50 19.59 -26.85
CA LEU A 16 -10.38 18.60 -27.94
C LEU A 16 -9.72 17.33 -27.38
N ILE A 17 -10.42 16.20 -27.42
CA ILE A 17 -9.93 14.92 -27.96
C ILE A 17 -11.19 14.07 -28.17
N SER A 18 -11.60 14.01 -29.43
CA SER A 18 -12.55 13.05 -29.97
C SER A 18 -11.78 11.82 -30.45
N LEU A 19 -12.34 10.64 -30.17
CA LEU A 19 -12.55 9.52 -31.09
C LEU A 19 -11.52 9.30 -32.21
N PHE A 20 -10.84 8.14 -32.22
CA PHE A 20 -10.65 7.35 -33.44
C PHE A 20 -10.50 5.85 -33.11
N SER A 21 -11.38 5.06 -33.74
CA SER A 21 -11.38 3.59 -33.85
C SER A 21 -10.77 3.14 -35.19
N PHE A 22 -10.58 1.82 -35.32
CA PHE A 22 -10.27 0.99 -36.52
C PHE A 22 -8.77 0.81 -36.85
N SER A 23 -8.27 -0.34 -37.35
CA SER A 23 -8.73 -1.72 -37.54
C SER A 23 -7.64 -2.52 -38.31
N LYS A 24 -7.48 -3.81 -37.95
CA LYS A 24 -7.27 -5.00 -38.82
C LYS A 24 -5.91 -5.37 -39.48
N ARG A 25 -5.64 -6.70 -39.30
CA ARG A 25 -5.10 -7.75 -40.21
C ARG A 25 -3.60 -7.70 -40.53
N ASP A 26 -2.90 -8.77 -40.86
CA ASP A 26 -2.95 -10.26 -40.81
C ASP A 26 -1.57 -10.64 -41.40
N PHE A 27 -0.91 -11.75 -41.02
CA PHE A 27 -0.23 -12.68 -41.94
C PHE A 27 0.48 -13.84 -41.18
N PHE A 28 0.07 -15.07 -41.54
CA PHE A 28 0.76 -16.37 -41.69
C PHE A 28 2.13 -16.62 -40.98
N GLY A 29 2.47 -17.82 -40.48
CA GLY A 29 1.93 -19.17 -40.61
C GLY A 29 3.08 -20.22 -40.54
N GLY A 30 2.77 -21.45 -40.10
CA GLY A 30 3.62 -22.67 -40.23
C GLY A 30 4.38 -23.06 -38.94
N ALA A 31 4.07 -24.11 -38.17
CA ALA A 31 3.75 -25.54 -38.39
C ALA A 31 4.96 -26.47 -38.13
N VAL A 32 4.64 -27.73 -37.74
CA VAL A 32 5.50 -28.93 -37.57
C VAL A 32 6.10 -29.11 -36.16
N SER A 33 6.10 -30.28 -35.50
CA SER A 33 5.20 -31.44 -35.31
C SER A 33 6.04 -32.54 -34.63
N GLY A 34 5.41 -33.34 -33.75
CA GLY A 34 5.85 -34.70 -33.38
C GLY A 34 6.85 -34.80 -32.23
N THR A 35 6.83 -35.82 -31.36
CA THR A 35 6.02 -37.04 -31.26
C THR A 35 6.37 -37.74 -29.93
N ASP A 36 5.34 -38.33 -29.32
CA ASP A 36 5.28 -39.66 -28.70
C ASP A 36 5.87 -40.09 -27.35
N SER A 37 5.07 -41.01 -26.80
CA SER A 37 5.31 -42.09 -25.82
C SER A 37 5.29 -41.68 -24.35
N GLN A 38 4.17 -41.90 -23.63
CA GLN A 38 3.67 -43.19 -23.13
C GLN A 38 4.70 -44.02 -22.36
N ILE A 39 4.62 -43.95 -21.03
CA ILE A 39 4.85 -45.13 -20.18
C ILE A 39 3.65 -45.27 -19.24
N ARG A 40 3.10 -46.47 -19.30
CA ARG A 40 1.93 -47.03 -18.61
C ARG A 40 2.35 -47.66 -17.27
N ASN A 41 1.34 -47.81 -16.41
CA ASN A 41 1.14 -48.89 -15.43
C ASN A 41 2.03 -48.84 -14.16
N GLN A 42 1.60 -49.22 -12.96
CA GLN A 42 0.32 -49.70 -12.41
C GLN A 42 0.50 -49.82 -10.89
N GLU A 43 -0.61 -49.70 -10.14
CA GLU A 43 -0.91 -50.44 -8.90
C GLU A 43 -0.16 -50.04 -7.59
N SER A 44 -0.73 -50.07 -6.39
CA SER A 44 -1.93 -50.73 -5.85
C SER A 44 -2.37 -50.06 -4.53
N ASN A 45 -3.69 -49.89 -4.39
CA ASN A 45 -4.53 -50.00 -3.18
C ASN A 45 -3.94 -49.83 -1.77
N ARG A 46 -4.51 -48.86 -1.03
CA ARG A 46 -5.02 -49.13 0.34
C ARG A 46 -6.25 -48.27 0.64
N ALA A 47 -7.39 -48.95 0.78
CA ALA A 47 -8.67 -48.41 1.22
C ALA A 47 -8.69 -48.17 2.75
N LYS A 48 -9.37 -47.10 3.20
CA LYS A 48 -10.69 -47.15 3.88
C LYS A 48 -11.04 -45.83 4.59
N ASN A 49 -12.33 -45.46 4.43
CA ASN A 49 -13.19 -44.62 5.26
C ASN A 49 -12.79 -43.17 5.55
N THR A 50 -13.57 -42.21 5.04
CA THR A 50 -14.76 -41.70 5.74
C THR A 50 -15.64 -40.84 4.82
N SER A 51 -16.92 -41.21 4.77
CA SER A 51 -18.16 -40.42 4.59
C SER A 51 -18.17 -39.16 3.73
N ALA A 52 -19.00 -39.25 2.68
CA ALA A 52 -19.48 -38.17 1.84
C ALA A 52 -20.27 -37.10 2.62
N VAL A 53 -19.99 -35.83 2.31
CA VAL A 53 -20.94 -34.73 2.46
C VAL A 53 -20.94 -33.95 1.15
N SER A 54 -22.08 -33.95 0.47
CA SER A 54 -22.32 -33.21 -0.78
C SER A 54 -22.42 -31.70 -0.52
N PRO A 55 -22.12 -30.85 -1.52
CA PRO A 55 -21.96 -29.41 -1.34
C PRO A 55 -23.30 -28.68 -1.44
N ASN A 56 -23.52 -27.67 -0.60
CA ASN A 56 -24.61 -26.71 -0.76
C ASN A 56 -24.02 -25.29 -0.86
N PRO A 57 -24.67 -24.37 -1.59
CA PRO A 57 -24.01 -23.33 -2.36
C PRO A 57 -24.10 -21.95 -1.70
N LEU A 58 -23.24 -21.05 -2.19
CA LEU A 58 -23.43 -19.60 -2.31
C LEU A 58 -24.17 -18.89 -1.15
N ARG A 59 -23.41 -18.17 -0.32
CA ARG A 59 -23.87 -16.98 0.42
C ARG A 59 -22.66 -16.08 0.70
N ASN A 60 -22.55 -14.94 0.03
CA ASN A 60 -23.13 -13.62 0.36
C ASN A 60 -22.10 -12.75 1.10
N THR A 61 -21.90 -11.56 0.55
CA THR A 61 -21.24 -10.38 1.14
C THR A 61 -21.54 -10.24 2.64
N PRO A 62 -20.54 -9.90 3.49
CA PRO A 62 -20.78 -9.69 4.91
C PRO A 62 -21.69 -8.47 5.13
N GLN A 63 -22.91 -8.72 5.61
CA GLN A 63 -23.68 -7.74 6.37
C GLN A 63 -23.15 -7.70 7.81
N ALA A 64 -23.17 -6.51 8.41
CA ALA A 64 -22.79 -6.32 9.81
C ALA A 64 -23.56 -7.29 10.73
N PRO A 65 -22.90 -7.97 11.67
CA PRO A 65 -23.60 -8.81 12.64
C PRO A 65 -24.45 -7.95 13.58
N PRO A 66 -25.62 -8.43 14.03
CA PRO A 66 -26.42 -7.74 15.03
C PRO A 66 -25.68 -7.71 16.39
N PRO A 67 -25.93 -6.69 17.23
CA PRO A 67 -25.27 -6.58 18.52
C PRO A 67 -25.64 -7.75 19.44
N ASP A 68 -24.62 -8.34 20.05
CA ASP A 68 -24.71 -9.53 20.89
C ASP A 68 -25.39 -9.17 22.23
N GLU A 69 -26.66 -9.55 22.34
CA GLU A 69 -27.51 -9.26 23.49
C GLU A 69 -27.38 -10.40 24.51
N LYS A 70 -26.27 -10.46 25.27
CA LYS A 70 -26.17 -11.16 26.58
C LYS A 70 -24.80 -11.01 27.26
N LYS A 71 -24.71 -10.03 28.16
CA LYS A 71 -24.02 -10.01 29.48
C LYS A 71 -23.47 -8.62 29.81
N ASN A 72 -24.32 -7.76 30.39
CA ASN A 72 -23.90 -6.83 31.45
C ASN A 72 -25.12 -6.07 32.00
N THR A 73 -25.77 -6.66 33.01
CA THR A 73 -26.70 -5.95 33.89
C THR A 73 -25.90 -5.23 34.98
N ALA A 74 -25.33 -4.07 34.66
CA ALA A 74 -24.95 -3.05 35.65
C ALA A 74 -24.75 -1.70 34.94
N ARG A 75 -25.65 -0.74 35.23
CA ARG A 75 -25.66 0.68 34.81
C ARG A 75 -25.55 0.95 33.29
N ARG A 76 -26.68 0.83 32.60
CA ARG A 76 -26.91 1.43 31.28
C ARG A 76 -27.09 2.95 31.44
N ALA A 77 -26.00 3.70 31.39
CA ALA A 77 -26.08 5.11 31.02
C ALA A 77 -26.48 5.15 29.53
N THR A 78 -27.66 5.68 29.25
CA THR A 78 -28.15 5.95 27.90
C THR A 78 -27.36 7.10 27.29
N HIS A 79 -26.14 6.84 26.85
CA HIS A 79 -25.47 7.69 25.88
C HIS A 79 -25.80 7.15 24.49
N THR A 80 -26.78 7.76 23.81
CA THR A 80 -26.95 7.63 22.38
C THR A 80 -25.67 8.15 21.72
N THR A 81 -24.75 7.26 21.36
CA THR A 81 -23.54 7.66 20.62
C THR A 81 -23.94 8.13 19.24
N VAL A 82 -23.81 9.44 19.00
CA VAL A 82 -24.07 10.06 17.70
C VAL A 82 -23.06 9.52 16.69
N SER A 83 -23.55 8.90 15.61
CA SER A 83 -22.68 8.46 14.52
C SER A 83 -22.13 9.68 13.77
N PRO A 84 -20.81 9.74 13.49
CA PRO A 84 -20.25 10.73 12.59
C PRO A 84 -20.97 10.73 11.24
N THR A 85 -21.32 11.91 10.73
CA THR A 85 -21.94 12.08 9.41
C THR A 85 -21.02 12.89 8.50
N ALA A 86 -21.19 12.79 7.18
CA ALA A 86 -20.41 13.59 6.23
C ALA A 86 -20.54 15.10 6.50
N SER A 87 -21.71 15.56 6.96
CA SER A 87 -21.93 16.97 7.33
C SER A 87 -21.11 17.38 8.57
N LEU A 88 -21.12 16.55 9.62
CA LEU A 88 -20.33 16.81 10.83
C LEU A 88 -18.82 16.81 10.54
N ILE A 89 -18.34 15.85 9.75
CA ILE A 89 -16.93 15.77 9.37
C ILE A 89 -16.53 17.01 8.57
N LYS A 90 -17.31 17.38 7.55
CA LYS A 90 -17.05 18.61 6.77
C LYS A 90 -17.16 19.87 7.61
N GLY A 91 -18.05 19.89 8.61
CA GLY A 91 -18.14 20.96 9.60
C GLY A 91 -16.86 21.11 10.42
N CYS A 92 -16.19 20.01 10.81
CA CYS A 92 -14.87 20.07 11.44
C CYS A 92 -13.79 20.54 10.46
N LEU A 93 -13.78 20.03 9.22
CA LEU A 93 -12.79 20.39 8.20
C LEU A 93 -12.86 21.86 7.77
N ALA A 94 -14.02 22.51 7.94
CA ALA A 94 -14.21 23.93 7.65
C ALA A 94 -13.76 24.88 8.78
N LYS A 95 -13.30 24.34 9.92
CA LYS A 95 -12.81 25.15 11.05
C LYS A 95 -11.41 25.72 10.78
N PRO A 96 -10.97 26.74 11.53
CA PRO A 96 -9.58 27.18 11.52
C PRO A 96 -8.61 26.02 11.78
N ALA A 97 -7.40 26.08 11.22
CA ALA A 97 -6.44 24.97 11.23
C ALA A 97 -6.20 24.35 12.62
N HIS A 98 -6.09 25.17 13.67
CA HIS A 98 -5.87 24.73 15.05
C HIS A 98 -7.07 23.95 15.65
N ASP A 99 -8.28 24.14 15.12
CA ASP A 99 -9.52 23.53 15.61
C ASP A 99 -9.93 22.26 14.86
N ILE A 100 -9.32 21.97 13.70
CA ILE A 100 -9.71 20.83 12.85
C ILE A 100 -9.48 19.51 13.59
N ASN A 101 -8.26 19.28 14.08
CA ASN A 101 -7.90 18.03 14.74
C ASN A 101 -8.67 17.80 16.06
N PRO A 102 -8.77 18.77 16.99
CA PRO A 102 -9.60 18.61 18.18
C PRO A 102 -11.07 18.31 17.87
N CYS A 103 -11.64 18.93 16.83
CA CYS A 103 -13.02 18.66 16.42
C CYS A 103 -13.21 17.23 15.90
N LEU A 104 -12.31 16.77 15.03
CA LEU A 104 -12.36 15.41 14.49
C LEU A 104 -12.11 14.36 15.59
N ASP A 105 -11.13 14.59 16.47
CA ASP A 105 -10.84 13.70 17.61
C ASP A 105 -12.06 13.57 18.51
N ALA A 106 -12.71 14.70 18.88
CA ALA A 106 -13.92 14.71 19.68
C ALA A 106 -15.12 14.03 18.98
N LEU A 107 -15.19 14.11 17.64
CA LEU A 107 -16.23 13.47 16.85
C LEU A 107 -16.07 11.93 16.84
N PHE A 108 -14.83 11.43 16.69
CA PHE A 108 -14.58 10.00 16.55
C PHE A 108 -14.35 9.27 17.87
N ARG A 109 -13.86 9.92 18.93
CA ARG A 109 -13.65 9.33 20.27
C ARG A 109 -14.86 8.57 20.82
N PRO A 110 -16.07 9.16 20.91
CA PRO A 110 -17.23 8.44 21.43
C PRO A 110 -17.65 7.29 20.52
N TYR A 111 -17.51 7.45 19.19
CA TYR A 111 -17.85 6.41 18.22
C TYR A 111 -16.93 5.20 18.33
N ILE A 112 -15.61 5.42 18.38
CA ILE A 112 -14.61 4.36 18.56
C ILE A 112 -14.79 3.66 19.92
N THR A 113 -15.21 4.41 20.95
CA THR A 113 -15.49 3.87 22.29
C THR A 113 -16.70 2.92 22.28
N ALA A 114 -17.77 3.29 21.58
CA ALA A 114 -18.98 2.46 21.48
C ALA A 114 -18.86 1.29 20.50
N TYR A 115 -18.04 1.44 19.45
CA TYR A 115 -17.84 0.44 18.40
C TYR A 115 -16.38 -0.01 18.37
N SER A 116 -15.67 0.24 17.28
CA SER A 116 -14.24 -0.07 17.15
C SER A 116 -13.58 0.84 16.12
N THR A 117 -12.25 0.78 16.06
CA THR A 117 -11.45 1.41 14.98
C THR A 117 -11.94 0.95 13.60
N ALA A 118 -12.13 -0.35 13.39
CA ALA A 118 -12.56 -0.91 12.11
C ALA A 118 -13.95 -0.37 11.68
N TYR A 119 -14.90 -0.22 12.61
CA TYR A 119 -16.20 0.39 12.31
C TYR A 119 -16.07 1.86 11.92
N ALA A 120 -15.19 2.61 12.57
CA ALA A 120 -14.95 4.01 12.23
C ALA A 120 -14.33 4.16 10.82
N LEU A 121 -13.39 3.29 10.45
CA LEU A 121 -12.77 3.29 9.13
C LEU A 121 -13.78 2.92 8.04
N ALA A 122 -14.56 1.85 8.24
CA ALA A 122 -15.62 1.46 7.31
C ALA A 122 -16.70 2.54 7.13
N LEU A 123 -17.03 3.27 8.20
CA LEU A 123 -17.94 4.42 8.12
C LEU A 123 -17.37 5.51 7.21
N VAL A 124 -16.11 5.91 7.41
CA VAL A 124 -15.49 6.96 6.60
C VAL A 124 -15.36 6.52 5.13
N GLU A 125 -15.01 5.27 4.86
CA GLU A 125 -14.98 4.72 3.50
C GLU A 125 -16.36 4.79 2.83
N SER A 126 -17.41 4.36 3.55
CA SER A 126 -18.80 4.41 3.06
C SER A 126 -19.26 5.84 2.75
N LEU A 127 -18.93 6.80 3.61
CA LEU A 127 -19.24 8.21 3.37
C LEU A 127 -18.45 8.76 2.17
N GLY A 128 -17.17 8.40 2.00
CA GLY A 128 -16.36 8.79 0.83
C GLY A 128 -16.89 8.23 -0.50
N ASN A 129 -17.51 7.05 -0.48
CA ASN A 129 -18.14 6.48 -1.67
C ASN A 129 -19.37 7.25 -2.14
N THR A 130 -20.00 8.04 -1.26
CA THR A 130 -21.21 8.82 -1.56
C THR A 130 -20.96 10.33 -1.60
N ASP A 131 -19.80 10.80 -1.14
CA ASP A 131 -19.45 12.21 -1.05
C ASP A 131 -18.05 12.47 -1.61
N SER A 132 -17.97 13.09 -2.79
CA SER A 132 -16.69 13.34 -3.47
C SER A 132 -15.76 14.26 -2.70
N GLY A 133 -16.30 15.24 -1.97
CA GLY A 133 -15.50 16.15 -1.14
C GLY A 133 -14.87 15.40 0.03
N LEU A 134 -15.62 14.54 0.70
CA LEU A 134 -15.08 13.71 1.78
C LEU A 134 -14.09 12.67 1.25
N ARG A 135 -14.31 12.10 0.06
CA ARG A 135 -13.35 11.20 -0.58
C ARG A 135 -11.98 11.85 -0.78
N VAL A 136 -11.96 13.11 -1.23
CA VAL A 136 -10.73 13.90 -1.38
C VAL A 136 -10.06 14.14 -0.03
N SER A 137 -10.86 14.51 0.99
CA SER A 137 -10.35 14.77 2.34
C SER A 137 -10.30 13.54 3.24
N CYS A 138 -10.35 12.33 2.68
CA CYS A 138 -10.52 11.13 3.51
C CYS A 138 -9.28 10.84 4.36
N HIS A 139 -8.09 11.05 3.80
CA HIS A 139 -6.82 10.79 4.48
C HIS A 139 -6.66 11.60 5.79
N PRO A 140 -6.78 12.94 5.81
CA PRO A 140 -6.66 13.69 7.05
C PRO A 140 -7.78 13.38 8.06
N VAL A 141 -8.94 12.88 7.60
CA VAL A 141 -10.01 12.44 8.51
C VAL A 141 -9.64 11.15 9.24
N VAL A 142 -9.09 10.15 8.54
CA VAL A 142 -8.74 8.88 9.21
C VAL A 142 -7.53 9.01 10.16
N HIS A 143 -6.78 10.12 10.12
CA HIS A 143 -5.78 10.43 11.16
C HIS A 143 -6.43 10.58 12.54
N SER A 144 -7.61 11.21 12.66
CA SER A 144 -8.28 11.32 13.97
C SER A 144 -8.69 9.95 14.51
N ILE A 145 -9.11 9.04 13.63
CA ILE A 145 -9.39 7.65 14.02
C ILE A 145 -8.13 7.02 14.59
N GLY A 146 -7.00 7.13 13.89
CA GLY A 146 -5.70 6.64 14.36
C GLY A 146 -5.27 7.19 15.72
N ARG A 147 -5.38 8.52 15.91
CA ARG A 147 -5.02 9.19 17.17
C ARG A 147 -5.84 8.67 18.34
N GLU A 148 -7.14 8.53 18.13
CA GLU A 148 -8.08 8.03 19.14
C GLU A 148 -7.93 6.53 19.39
N THR A 149 -7.58 5.76 18.36
CA THR A 149 -7.21 4.34 18.51
C THR A 149 -5.98 4.19 19.39
N PHE A 150 -4.92 4.97 19.17
CA PHE A 150 -3.72 4.91 20.01
C PHE A 150 -4.00 5.28 21.46
N LEU A 151 -4.86 6.27 21.73
CA LEU A 151 -5.26 6.59 23.10
C LEU A 151 -5.87 5.41 23.85
N ARG A 152 -6.55 4.50 23.14
CA ARG A 152 -7.14 3.29 23.73
C ARG A 152 -6.13 2.17 23.86
N GLN A 153 -5.38 1.93 22.79
CA GLN A 153 -4.50 0.78 22.67
C GLN A 153 -3.16 0.96 23.39
N LYS A 154 -2.72 2.21 23.59
CA LYS A 154 -1.48 2.62 24.28
C LYS A 154 -0.18 2.17 23.63
N THR A 155 -0.22 1.24 22.68
CA THR A 155 0.94 0.76 21.93
C THR A 155 0.74 0.99 20.42
N ILE A 156 1.84 1.17 19.68
CA ILE A 156 1.79 1.28 18.23
C ILE A 156 1.30 -0.05 17.63
N HIS A 157 1.80 -1.17 18.14
CA HIS A 157 1.41 -2.51 17.70
C HIS A 157 -0.11 -2.72 17.73
N ASP A 158 -0.73 -2.55 18.90
CA ASP A 158 -2.16 -2.79 19.09
C ASP A 158 -3.02 -1.78 18.30
N SER A 159 -2.50 -0.56 18.11
CA SER A 159 -3.13 0.43 17.23
C SER A 159 -3.10 -0.02 15.77
N PHE A 160 -1.98 -0.58 15.32
CA PHE A 160 -1.80 -1.06 13.96
C PHE A 160 -2.62 -2.32 13.69
N VAL A 161 -2.77 -3.20 14.69
CA VAL A 161 -3.69 -4.35 14.62
C VAL A 161 -5.14 -3.88 14.47
N ALA A 162 -5.51 -2.75 15.07
CA ALA A 162 -6.86 -2.21 14.99
C ALA A 162 -7.13 -1.35 13.73
N CYS A 163 -6.10 -0.84 13.08
CA CYS A 163 -6.17 -0.04 11.85
C CYS A 163 -6.10 -0.92 10.58
N ASP A 164 -6.57 -0.38 9.47
CA ASP A 164 -6.39 -0.95 8.12
C ASP A 164 -5.92 0.12 7.11
N GLN A 165 -5.84 -0.25 5.84
CA GLN A 165 -5.34 0.58 4.74
C GLN A 165 -6.33 1.67 4.28
N THR A 166 -7.50 1.80 4.91
CA THR A 166 -8.54 2.76 4.53
C THR A 166 -7.95 4.16 4.41
N CYS A 167 -8.22 4.80 3.26
CA CYS A 167 -7.77 6.14 2.93
C CYS A 167 -6.26 6.34 3.05
N HIS A 168 -5.52 5.46 2.39
CA HIS A 168 -4.07 5.51 2.25
C HIS A 168 -3.36 5.43 3.61
N SER A 169 -3.69 4.44 4.43
CA SER A 169 -3.01 4.20 5.71
C SER A 169 -3.11 5.33 6.74
N GLY A 170 -4.03 6.28 6.57
CA GLY A 170 -4.07 7.45 7.45
C GLY A 170 -4.41 7.12 8.92
N CYS A 171 -5.07 5.99 9.20
CA CYS A 171 -5.22 5.48 10.58
C CYS A 171 -3.87 5.18 11.24
N TYR A 172 -2.96 4.53 10.52
CA TYR A 172 -1.61 4.27 11.02
C TYR A 172 -0.87 5.59 11.29
N HIS A 173 -1.01 6.56 10.39
CA HIS A 173 -0.38 7.88 10.56
C HIS A 173 -0.88 8.56 11.82
N GLY A 174 -2.20 8.61 12.02
CA GLY A 174 -2.81 9.16 13.23
C GLY A 174 -2.36 8.49 14.52
N ALA A 175 -2.19 7.16 14.52
CA ALA A 175 -1.68 6.45 15.70
C ALA A 175 -0.25 6.89 16.04
N ILE A 176 0.60 7.06 15.03
CA ILE A 176 1.97 7.57 15.22
C ILE A 176 1.96 9.06 15.64
N GLU A 177 1.06 9.88 15.08
CA GLU A 177 0.91 11.27 15.51
C GLU A 177 0.65 11.38 17.01
N ARG A 178 -0.26 10.55 17.54
CA ARG A 178 -0.58 10.53 18.97
C ARG A 178 0.58 9.97 19.79
N PHE A 179 1.24 8.91 19.32
CA PHE A 179 2.43 8.35 19.97
C PHE A 179 3.53 9.42 20.16
N LEU A 180 3.84 10.18 19.10
CA LEU A 180 4.90 11.17 19.13
C LEU A 180 4.54 12.39 19.99
N ARG A 181 3.28 12.87 19.93
CA ARG A 181 2.83 14.09 20.64
C ARG A 181 2.35 13.86 22.07
N GLY A 182 2.01 12.63 22.46
CA GLY A 182 1.48 12.35 23.78
C GLY A 182 0.07 12.93 24.03
N ALA A 183 -0.31 13.05 25.31
CA ALA A 183 -1.63 13.56 25.72
C ALA A 183 -1.78 15.08 25.56
N ASP A 184 -0.67 15.82 25.50
CA ASP A 184 -0.68 17.29 25.42
C ASP A 184 -1.21 17.83 24.07
N SER A 185 -1.38 16.96 23.07
CA SER A 185 -2.04 17.30 21.80
C SER A 185 -3.54 17.60 21.94
N GLU A 186 -4.17 17.31 23.08
CA GLU A 186 -5.59 17.64 23.33
C GLU A 186 -5.84 19.15 23.47
N ASN A 187 -4.80 19.94 23.75
CA ASN A 187 -4.93 21.38 24.01
C ASN A 187 -4.72 22.26 22.76
N GLY A 188 -4.71 21.69 21.56
CA GLY A 188 -4.65 22.45 20.30
C GLY A 188 -3.33 23.22 20.06
N GLN A 189 -2.36 23.13 20.97
CA GLN A 189 -1.00 23.57 20.70
C GLN A 189 -0.32 22.51 19.84
N GLU A 190 0.27 22.93 18.73
CA GLU A 190 1.32 22.16 18.07
C GLU A 190 2.47 22.02 19.08
N ALA A 191 2.38 21.03 19.96
CA ALA A 191 3.47 20.69 20.86
C ALA A 191 4.63 20.23 19.97
N HIS A 192 5.53 21.16 19.65
CA HIS A 192 6.76 20.87 18.96
C HIS A 192 7.64 20.05 19.90
N ILE A 193 7.65 18.74 19.71
CA ILE A 193 8.67 17.88 20.31
C ILE A 193 10.04 18.33 19.78
N SER A 194 11.03 18.41 20.68
CA SER A 194 12.41 18.64 20.25
C SER A 194 12.90 17.49 19.37
N GLU A 195 13.95 17.73 18.59
CA GLU A 195 14.53 16.68 17.75
C GLU A 195 15.16 15.58 18.60
N GLU A 196 15.74 15.94 19.74
CA GLU A 196 16.30 15.01 20.72
C GLU A 196 15.21 14.13 21.33
N GLU A 197 14.06 14.72 21.69
CA GLU A 197 12.90 13.98 22.19
C GLU A 197 12.32 13.07 21.11
N LEU A 198 12.26 13.53 19.86
CA LEU A 198 11.82 12.71 18.74
C LEU A 198 12.73 11.49 18.57
N ILE A 199 14.05 11.69 18.51
CA ILE A 199 15.03 10.60 18.40
C ILE A 199 14.87 9.62 19.56
N ALA A 200 14.72 10.12 20.80
CA ALA A 200 14.52 9.24 21.96
C ALA A 200 13.24 8.41 21.85
N LYS A 201 12.13 9.00 21.40
CA LYS A 201 10.84 8.31 21.23
C LYS A 201 10.88 7.23 20.16
N ILE A 202 11.57 7.46 19.05
CA ILE A 202 11.57 6.48 17.95
C ILE A 202 12.34 5.20 18.24
N GLN A 203 13.32 5.22 19.15
CA GLN A 203 14.12 4.03 19.51
C GLN A 203 13.26 2.89 20.08
N GLY A 204 12.17 3.24 20.79
CA GLY A 204 11.24 2.28 21.39
C GLY A 204 9.90 2.16 20.65
N ALA A 205 9.75 2.82 19.49
CA ALA A 205 8.46 2.90 18.79
C ALA A 205 7.98 1.55 18.26
N CYS A 206 8.91 0.73 17.76
CA CYS A 206 8.61 -0.55 17.11
C CYS A 206 9.32 -1.70 17.83
N SER A 207 8.55 -2.65 18.35
CA SER A 207 9.11 -3.79 19.08
C SER A 207 9.88 -4.73 18.16
N THR A 208 11.06 -5.18 18.61
CA THR A 208 11.85 -6.20 17.91
C THR A 208 11.28 -7.61 18.06
N SER A 209 10.38 -7.83 19.02
CA SER A 209 9.71 -9.12 19.25
C SER A 209 8.48 -9.34 18.35
N ASP A 210 8.01 -8.29 17.67
CA ASP A 210 6.86 -8.38 16.78
C ASP A 210 7.20 -9.23 15.56
N ALA A 211 6.21 -9.95 15.03
CA ALA A 211 6.37 -10.65 13.76
C ALA A 211 6.84 -9.67 12.67
N THR A 212 7.77 -10.09 11.82
CA THR A 212 8.48 -9.25 10.83
C THR A 212 7.55 -8.32 10.06
N ARG A 213 6.38 -8.83 9.62
CA ARG A 213 5.38 -8.03 8.90
C ARG A 213 4.85 -6.83 9.70
N PHE A 214 4.58 -6.99 11.00
CA PHE A 214 4.05 -5.92 11.83
C PHE A 214 5.16 -4.92 12.17
N ARG A 215 6.37 -5.42 12.45
CA ARG A 215 7.54 -4.57 12.67
C ARG A 215 7.85 -3.73 11.43
N PHE A 216 7.77 -4.32 10.23
CA PHE A 216 7.93 -3.60 8.95
C PHE A 216 6.89 -2.48 8.83
N GLN A 217 5.60 -2.79 9.02
CA GLN A 217 4.54 -1.77 8.94
C GLN A 217 4.77 -0.63 9.94
N CYS A 218 5.15 -0.95 11.18
CA CYS A 218 5.49 0.04 12.20
C CYS A 218 6.63 0.96 11.75
N LEU A 219 7.75 0.39 11.29
CA LEU A 219 8.91 1.16 10.86
C LEU A 219 8.63 1.98 9.59
N HIS A 220 7.88 1.42 8.65
CA HIS A 220 7.43 2.12 7.45
C HIS A 220 6.55 3.32 7.82
N GLY A 221 5.52 3.09 8.65
CA GLY A 221 4.65 4.16 9.17
C GLY A 221 5.41 5.22 9.97
N LEU A 222 6.47 4.83 10.68
CA LEU A 222 7.36 5.77 11.36
C LEU A 222 8.07 6.69 10.36
N GLY A 223 8.54 6.17 9.23
CA GLY A 223 9.13 6.97 8.15
C GLY A 223 8.20 8.04 7.59
N HIS A 224 6.91 7.70 7.41
CA HIS A 224 5.87 8.67 7.03
C HIS A 224 5.70 9.75 8.10
N ALA A 225 5.56 9.35 9.35
CA ALA A 225 5.36 10.30 10.44
C ALA A 225 6.56 11.25 10.59
N LEU A 226 7.79 10.74 10.51
CA LEU A 226 8.99 11.56 10.60
C LEU A 226 9.06 12.62 9.49
N MET A 227 8.62 12.31 8.27
CA MET A 227 8.51 13.33 7.21
C MET A 227 7.58 14.46 7.64
N PHE A 228 6.41 14.14 8.19
CA PHE A 228 5.48 15.14 8.67
C PHE A 228 6.04 15.98 9.84
N PHE A 229 6.57 15.33 10.88
CA PHE A 229 7.11 16.00 12.07
C PHE A 229 8.33 16.87 11.78
N LEU A 230 9.16 16.48 10.81
CA LEU A 230 10.34 17.22 10.40
C LEU A 230 10.06 18.21 9.27
N ASN A 231 8.78 18.56 9.05
CA ASN A 231 8.31 19.51 8.06
C ASN A 231 8.82 19.19 6.64
N TYR A 232 8.74 17.91 6.27
CA TYR A 232 9.08 17.34 4.98
C TYR A 232 10.55 17.57 4.55
N LYS A 233 11.45 17.76 5.53
CA LYS A 233 12.90 17.83 5.28
C LYS A 233 13.48 16.44 5.06
N LEU A 234 13.44 15.95 3.82
CA LEU A 234 13.84 14.59 3.42
C LEU A 234 15.16 14.11 4.06
N GLU A 235 16.26 14.84 3.86
CA GLU A 235 17.58 14.44 4.37
C GLU A 235 17.64 14.40 5.89
N LYS A 236 16.92 15.31 6.56
CA LYS A 236 16.80 15.32 8.02
C LYS A 236 16.06 14.08 8.50
N THR A 237 14.95 13.73 7.85
CA THR A 237 14.19 12.51 8.16
C THR A 237 15.01 11.25 7.95
N LEU A 238 15.77 11.15 6.85
CA LEU A 238 16.67 10.02 6.60
C LEU A 238 17.75 9.90 7.67
N ALA A 239 18.34 11.03 8.10
CA ALA A 239 19.31 11.05 9.20
C ALA A 239 18.67 10.64 10.54
N THR A 240 17.41 10.98 10.78
CA THR A 240 16.68 10.49 11.96
C THR A 240 16.44 8.97 11.89
N CYS A 241 16.02 8.45 10.73
CA CYS A 241 15.90 7.00 10.51
C CYS A 241 17.24 6.27 10.71
N ASP A 242 18.39 6.88 10.39
CA ASP A 242 19.72 6.28 10.62
C ASP A 242 20.04 6.01 12.08
N THR A 243 19.37 6.68 13.01
CA THR A 243 19.55 6.43 14.44
C THR A 243 18.92 5.12 14.89
N LEU A 244 18.06 4.51 14.07
CA LEU A 244 17.46 3.20 14.33
C LEU A 244 18.50 2.07 14.11
N GLY A 245 18.21 0.88 14.65
CA GLY A 245 19.18 -0.22 14.76
C GLY A 245 19.75 -0.79 13.45
N ASP A 246 19.41 -2.03 13.14
CA ASP A 246 20.02 -2.75 12.01
C ASP A 246 19.65 -2.15 10.64
N SER A 247 20.32 -2.60 9.57
CA SER A 247 20.10 -2.07 8.22
C SER A 247 18.68 -2.30 7.69
N TRP A 248 18.04 -3.41 8.06
CA TRP A 248 16.66 -3.70 7.65
C TRP A 248 15.68 -2.76 8.36
N THR A 249 15.94 -2.45 9.62
CA THR A 249 15.15 -1.48 10.39
C THR A 249 15.20 -0.10 9.75
N ARG A 250 16.40 0.35 9.39
CA ARG A 250 16.63 1.64 8.73
C ARG A 250 15.99 1.70 7.34
N SER A 251 16.18 0.68 6.51
CA SER A 251 15.55 0.57 5.18
C SER A 251 14.03 0.59 5.26
N SER A 252 13.43 -0.10 6.24
CA SER A 252 11.97 -0.07 6.45
C SER A 252 11.46 1.36 6.73
N CYS A 253 12.20 2.13 7.53
CA CYS A 253 11.93 3.55 7.79
C CYS A 253 12.12 4.41 6.54
N PHE A 254 13.23 4.23 5.80
CA PHE A 254 13.49 4.95 4.55
C PHE A 254 12.37 4.74 3.52
N GLY A 255 11.84 3.52 3.39
CA GLY A 255 10.75 3.22 2.48
C GLY A 255 9.52 4.11 2.72
N GLY A 256 9.11 4.28 3.99
CA GLY A 256 8.00 5.17 4.34
C GLY A 256 8.32 6.64 4.12
N THR A 257 9.56 7.05 4.42
CA THR A 257 10.05 8.40 4.14
C THR A 257 9.99 8.74 2.64
N PHE A 258 10.45 7.86 1.77
CA PHE A 258 10.41 8.08 0.32
C PHE A 258 8.99 8.02 -0.23
N MET A 259 8.15 7.11 0.28
CA MET A 259 6.75 7.06 -0.10
C MET A 259 6.01 8.34 0.26
N GLU A 260 6.21 8.85 1.48
CA GLU A 260 5.65 10.13 1.89
C GLU A 260 6.20 11.30 1.07
N ASN A 261 7.50 11.32 0.74
CA ASN A 261 8.06 12.38 -0.11
C ASN A 261 7.46 12.40 -1.52
N VAL A 262 7.08 11.24 -2.07
CA VAL A 262 6.46 11.15 -3.41
C VAL A 262 4.96 11.46 -3.35
N PHE A 263 4.23 10.86 -2.42
CA PHE A 263 2.76 10.91 -2.33
C PHE A 263 2.20 11.90 -1.30
N SER A 264 3.05 12.80 -0.78
CA SER A 264 2.70 13.75 0.29
C SER A 264 1.35 14.45 0.06
N ALA A 265 0.58 14.58 1.15
CA ALA A 265 -0.62 15.40 1.20
C ALA A 265 -0.35 16.92 1.12
N THR A 266 0.93 17.34 1.19
CA THR A 266 1.41 18.71 0.98
C THR A 266 2.39 18.75 -0.21
N PRO A 267 1.90 18.67 -1.46
CA PRO A 267 2.74 18.48 -2.65
C PRO A 267 3.84 19.53 -2.84
N GLU A 268 3.63 20.74 -2.34
CA GLU A 268 4.54 21.88 -2.39
C GLU A 268 5.78 21.73 -1.49
N LYS A 269 5.73 20.83 -0.50
CA LYS A 269 6.85 20.56 0.42
C LYS A 269 7.70 19.37 -0.01
N ARG A 270 7.32 18.67 -1.09
CA ARG A 270 8.04 17.50 -1.58
C ARG A 270 9.41 17.90 -2.12
N ASP A 271 10.43 17.15 -1.74
CA ASP A 271 11.79 17.34 -2.23
C ASP A 271 11.95 16.62 -3.57
N LEU A 272 11.44 17.25 -4.64
CA LEU A 272 11.36 16.69 -5.99
C LEU A 272 11.83 17.71 -7.04
N SER A 273 12.38 17.20 -8.15
CA SER A 273 12.71 18.03 -9.30
C SER A 273 11.58 18.03 -10.33
N SER A 274 11.45 19.13 -11.08
CA SER A 274 10.58 19.22 -12.26
C SER A 274 11.28 18.80 -13.55
N THR A 275 12.61 18.62 -13.53
CA THR A 275 13.42 18.38 -14.75
C THR A 275 14.41 17.23 -14.63
N ASP A 276 14.78 16.81 -13.41
CA ASP A 276 15.67 15.66 -13.17
C ASP A 276 14.85 14.44 -12.74
N TYR A 277 14.75 13.45 -13.62
CA TYR A 277 14.04 12.19 -13.37
C TYR A 277 14.65 11.33 -12.26
N HIS A 278 15.91 11.57 -11.88
CA HIS A 278 16.60 10.82 -10.84
C HIS A 278 16.67 11.56 -9.50
N TYR A 279 16.19 12.80 -9.42
CA TYR A 279 16.10 13.54 -8.16
C TYR A 279 14.90 13.07 -7.33
N PRO A 280 15.03 12.88 -6.00
CA PRO A 280 16.17 13.23 -5.16
C PRO A 280 17.26 12.15 -5.08
N CYS A 281 17.04 10.94 -5.61
CA CYS A 281 17.98 9.82 -5.49
C CYS A 281 19.39 10.14 -6.01
N SER A 282 19.51 11.04 -7.00
CA SER A 282 20.78 11.51 -7.55
C SER A 282 21.65 12.21 -6.50
N LYS A 283 21.06 13.05 -5.65
CA LYS A 283 21.78 13.85 -4.62
C LYS A 283 22.08 13.11 -3.31
N LEU A 284 21.37 12.03 -3.02
CA LEU A 284 21.46 11.33 -1.73
C LEU A 284 22.71 10.44 -1.62
N ASP A 285 23.09 10.08 -0.40
CA ASP A 285 24.13 9.08 -0.15
C ASP A 285 23.72 7.69 -0.66
N ALA A 286 24.71 6.88 -1.05
CA ALA A 286 24.52 5.53 -1.60
C ALA A 286 23.67 4.61 -0.71
N LYS A 287 23.74 4.78 0.62
CA LYS A 287 22.96 4.00 1.61
C LYS A 287 21.45 4.18 1.47
N TYR A 288 20.97 5.31 0.93
CA TYR A 288 19.54 5.58 0.79
C TYR A 288 19.01 5.27 -0.63
N LYS A 289 19.90 5.12 -1.61
CA LYS A 289 19.50 5.08 -3.02
C LYS A 289 18.67 3.85 -3.40
N ASN A 290 18.88 2.69 -2.76
CA ASN A 290 18.04 1.52 -3.01
C ASN A 290 16.57 1.79 -2.69
N ASP A 291 16.28 2.24 -1.47
CA ASP A 291 14.90 2.55 -1.07
C ASP A 291 14.32 3.75 -1.84
N CYS A 292 15.16 4.72 -2.21
CA CYS A 292 14.76 5.84 -3.06
C CYS A 292 14.33 5.38 -4.46
N TYR A 293 15.16 4.60 -5.14
CA TYR A 293 14.86 4.13 -6.49
C TYR A 293 13.67 3.16 -6.54
N MET A 294 13.37 2.44 -5.45
CA MET A 294 12.13 1.64 -5.32
C MET A 294 10.83 2.47 -5.40
N MET A 295 10.92 3.79 -5.25
CA MET A 295 9.80 4.72 -5.27
C MET A 295 9.83 5.73 -6.43
N GLN A 296 10.90 5.74 -7.23
CA GLN A 296 11.20 6.85 -8.14
C GLN A 296 10.28 6.93 -9.36
N THR A 297 9.79 5.80 -9.87
CA THR A 297 9.07 5.78 -11.16
C THR A 297 7.70 6.43 -11.10
N THR A 298 7.09 6.54 -9.91
CA THR A 298 5.86 7.31 -9.74
C THR A 298 6.11 8.76 -10.13
N ARG A 299 7.21 9.36 -9.64
CA ARG A 299 7.56 10.74 -9.99
C ARG A 299 7.90 10.89 -11.47
N MET A 300 8.64 9.94 -12.04
CA MET A 300 8.94 9.95 -13.47
C MET A 300 7.67 9.90 -14.34
N SER A 301 6.67 9.12 -13.92
CA SER A 301 5.36 9.06 -14.56
C SER A 301 4.56 10.37 -14.42
N GLU A 302 4.56 11.00 -13.23
CA GLU A 302 3.98 12.34 -13.03
C GLU A 302 4.60 13.41 -13.94
N MET A 303 5.88 13.25 -14.28
CA MET A 303 6.61 14.13 -15.20
C MET A 303 6.35 13.80 -16.69
N GLY A 304 5.46 12.84 -16.97
CA GLY A 304 4.96 12.55 -18.32
C GLY A 304 5.64 11.39 -19.04
N LEU A 305 6.51 10.60 -18.39
CA LEU A 305 7.09 9.43 -19.04
C LEU A 305 6.05 8.34 -19.30
N THR A 306 6.05 7.81 -20.51
CA THR A 306 5.33 6.58 -20.86
C THR A 306 6.03 5.37 -20.23
N LEU A 307 5.38 4.20 -20.24
CA LEU A 307 6.01 2.96 -19.76
C LEU A 307 7.36 2.68 -20.43
N ASP A 308 7.48 2.87 -21.73
CA ASP A 308 8.74 2.66 -22.46
C ASP A 308 9.78 3.72 -22.07
N GLY A 309 9.31 4.95 -21.78
CA GLY A 309 10.12 6.01 -21.18
C GLY A 309 10.66 5.62 -19.80
N LEU A 310 9.83 5.03 -18.93
CA LEU A 310 10.25 4.58 -17.60
C LEU A 310 11.36 3.52 -17.67
N PHE A 311 11.20 2.50 -18.53
CA PHE A 311 12.25 1.49 -18.73
C PHE A 311 13.55 2.11 -19.27
N THR A 312 13.44 3.05 -20.21
CA THR A 312 14.59 3.75 -20.78
C THR A 312 15.31 4.58 -19.72
N GLU A 313 14.57 5.36 -18.93
CA GLU A 313 15.16 6.24 -17.93
C GLU A 313 15.74 5.45 -16.76
N CYS A 314 15.09 4.37 -16.31
CA CYS A 314 15.64 3.52 -15.26
C CYS A 314 16.99 2.88 -15.63
N ARG A 315 17.29 2.68 -16.92
CA ARG A 315 18.62 2.22 -17.36
C ARG A 315 19.73 3.23 -17.08
N ASN A 316 19.40 4.50 -16.91
CA ASN A 316 20.33 5.56 -16.54
C ASN A 316 20.64 5.61 -15.03
N ALA A 317 19.96 4.80 -14.20
CA ALA A 317 20.17 4.75 -12.74
C ALA A 317 21.47 4.02 -12.31
N GLY A 318 22.35 3.64 -13.24
CA GLY A 318 23.60 2.93 -12.96
C GLY A 318 23.36 1.59 -12.26
N VAL A 319 24.05 1.36 -11.14
CA VAL A 319 23.90 0.11 -10.35
C VAL A 319 22.49 -0.09 -9.78
N TYR A 320 21.68 0.97 -9.71
CA TYR A 320 20.31 0.92 -9.20
C TYR A 320 19.27 0.62 -10.28
N LYS A 321 19.68 0.35 -11.53
CA LYS A 321 18.79 0.07 -12.66
C LYS A 321 17.66 -0.90 -12.32
N ASN A 322 18.00 -2.06 -11.78
CA ASN A 322 17.00 -3.11 -11.50
C ASN A 322 16.04 -2.69 -10.39
N ILE A 323 16.50 -1.89 -9.42
CA ILE A 323 15.65 -1.38 -8.35
C ILE A 323 14.69 -0.29 -8.87
N CYS A 324 15.17 0.59 -9.75
CA CYS A 324 14.30 1.53 -10.46
C CYS A 324 13.24 0.79 -11.29
N ILE A 325 13.61 -0.27 -12.02
CA ILE A 325 12.65 -1.08 -12.78
C ILE A 325 11.68 -1.85 -11.86
N GLN A 326 12.14 -2.24 -10.67
CA GLN A 326 11.26 -2.81 -9.65
C GLN A 326 10.19 -1.80 -9.18
N SER A 327 10.51 -0.49 -9.14
CA SER A 327 9.51 0.56 -8.91
C SER A 327 8.44 0.60 -10.01
N ILE A 328 8.78 0.33 -11.29
CA ILE A 328 7.78 0.21 -12.38
C ILE A 328 6.77 -0.88 -12.03
N GLY A 329 7.26 -2.05 -11.60
CA GLY A 329 6.41 -3.15 -11.18
C GLY A 329 5.49 -2.78 -10.01
N ARG A 330 6.03 -2.08 -9.01
CA ARG A 330 5.24 -1.56 -7.88
C ARG A 330 4.11 -0.66 -8.37
N ASP A 331 4.38 0.29 -9.26
CA ASP A 331 3.38 1.20 -9.81
C ASP A 331 2.29 0.45 -10.61
N LEU A 332 2.67 -0.60 -11.34
CA LEU A 332 1.75 -1.43 -12.12
C LEU A 332 0.89 -2.38 -11.27
N SER A 333 1.23 -2.63 -10.01
CA SER A 333 0.54 -3.63 -9.17
C SER A 333 -0.97 -3.37 -9.02
N ASN A 334 -1.39 -2.12 -8.98
CA ASN A 334 -2.82 -1.78 -8.91
C ASN A 334 -3.59 -2.20 -10.17
N ASP A 335 -2.96 -2.12 -11.35
CA ASP A 335 -3.58 -2.63 -12.58
C ASP A 335 -3.78 -4.15 -12.49
N ALA A 336 -2.80 -4.90 -11.98
CA ALA A 336 -2.92 -6.34 -11.80
C ALA A 336 -4.01 -6.74 -10.78
N ARG A 337 -4.29 -5.88 -9.80
CA ARG A 337 -5.31 -6.11 -8.77
C ARG A 337 -6.73 -5.83 -9.23
N ILE A 338 -6.92 -4.72 -9.97
CA ILE A 338 -8.25 -4.17 -10.29
C ILE A 338 -8.70 -4.54 -11.72
N LYS A 339 -7.75 -4.75 -12.63
CA LYS A 339 -7.99 -5.06 -14.04
C LYS A 339 -7.55 -6.49 -14.33
N ASP A 340 -7.32 -6.79 -15.61
CA ASP A 340 -6.78 -8.08 -16.04
C ASP A 340 -5.27 -8.18 -15.70
N PRO A 341 -4.83 -9.16 -14.88
CA PRO A 341 -3.42 -9.39 -14.61
C PRO A 341 -2.56 -9.62 -15.86
N ALA A 342 -3.14 -10.14 -16.95
CA ALA A 342 -2.43 -10.36 -18.21
C ALA A 342 -1.90 -9.05 -18.82
N VAL A 343 -2.64 -7.94 -18.68
CA VAL A 343 -2.17 -6.62 -19.15
C VAL A 343 -0.92 -6.20 -18.39
N THR A 344 -0.80 -6.55 -17.11
CA THR A 344 0.37 -6.19 -16.30
C THR A 344 1.57 -7.09 -16.59
N SER A 345 1.35 -8.39 -16.83
CA SER A 345 2.46 -9.29 -17.20
C SER A 345 3.03 -8.94 -18.57
N GLU A 346 2.19 -8.63 -19.56
CA GLU A 346 2.63 -8.15 -20.88
C GLU A 346 3.45 -6.85 -20.79
N LYS A 347 3.12 -5.96 -19.85
CA LYS A 347 3.92 -4.75 -19.56
C LYS A 347 5.29 -5.09 -18.97
N CYS A 348 5.39 -6.06 -18.05
CA CYS A 348 6.68 -6.49 -17.52
C CYS A 348 7.52 -7.26 -18.55
N GLU A 349 6.90 -7.96 -19.50
CA GLU A 349 7.59 -8.66 -20.58
C GLU A 349 8.35 -7.71 -21.53
N LYS A 350 8.04 -6.40 -21.52
CA LYS A 350 8.81 -5.37 -22.24
C LYS A 350 10.23 -5.16 -21.72
N GLY A 351 10.52 -5.57 -20.48
CA GLY A 351 11.89 -5.56 -19.95
C GLY A 351 12.79 -6.54 -20.71
N ILE A 352 14.11 -6.33 -20.66
CA ILE A 352 15.09 -7.24 -21.26
C ILE A 352 15.84 -8.01 -20.16
N GLY A 353 15.79 -9.34 -20.21
CA GLY A 353 16.51 -10.21 -19.26
C GLY A 353 16.10 -9.95 -17.81
N GLU A 354 17.06 -9.63 -16.94
CA GLU A 354 16.80 -9.36 -15.51
C GLU A 354 15.85 -8.18 -15.22
N GLU A 355 15.61 -7.32 -16.20
CA GLU A 355 14.60 -6.26 -16.09
C GLU A 355 13.18 -6.82 -15.97
N GLN A 356 12.89 -7.93 -16.64
CA GLN A 356 11.61 -8.63 -16.53
C GLN A 356 11.42 -9.14 -15.10
N ASN A 357 12.45 -9.78 -14.56
CA ASN A 357 12.45 -10.27 -13.18
C ASN A 357 12.29 -9.12 -12.17
N ALA A 358 12.95 -7.99 -12.40
CA ALA A 358 12.81 -6.79 -11.56
C ALA A 358 11.38 -6.24 -11.56
N CYS A 359 10.76 -6.08 -12.73
CA CYS A 359 9.37 -5.64 -12.84
C CYS A 359 8.43 -6.63 -12.12
N ILE A 360 8.61 -7.93 -12.35
CA ILE A 360 7.83 -8.99 -11.68
C ILE A 360 7.94 -8.89 -10.16
N ARG A 361 9.16 -8.75 -9.62
CA ARG A 361 9.39 -8.59 -8.17
C ARG A 361 8.62 -7.39 -7.60
N GLY A 362 8.59 -6.28 -8.32
CA GLY A 362 7.86 -5.08 -7.91
C GLY A 362 6.35 -5.31 -7.81
N VAL A 363 5.79 -5.98 -8.82
CA VAL A 363 4.35 -6.31 -8.84
C VAL A 363 3.99 -7.24 -7.69
N ILE A 364 4.69 -8.38 -7.54
CA ILE A 364 4.32 -9.39 -6.53
C ILE A 364 4.51 -8.87 -5.10
N TYR A 365 5.57 -8.10 -4.85
CA TYR A 365 5.83 -7.44 -3.58
C TYR A 365 4.62 -6.59 -3.16
N ALA A 366 4.21 -5.66 -4.02
CA ALA A 366 3.12 -4.73 -3.72
C ALA A 366 1.75 -5.43 -3.60
N LEU A 367 1.50 -6.45 -4.43
CA LEU A 367 0.27 -7.24 -4.35
C LEU A 367 0.18 -8.04 -3.04
N MET A 368 1.28 -8.62 -2.59
CA MET A 368 1.30 -9.43 -1.38
C MET A 368 1.30 -8.57 -0.11
N ASP A 369 1.97 -7.41 -0.11
CA ASP A 369 1.88 -6.46 1.01
C ASP A 369 0.45 -5.96 1.23
N ASN A 370 -0.39 -5.98 0.20
CA ASN A 370 -1.80 -5.62 0.30
C ASN A 370 -2.66 -6.67 1.03
N THR A 371 -2.39 -7.97 0.88
CA THR A 371 -3.29 -9.04 1.38
C THR A 371 -2.63 -10.11 2.22
N TRP A 372 -1.30 -10.07 2.36
CA TRP A 372 -0.43 -11.06 3.01
C TRP A 372 -0.64 -12.49 2.52
N THR A 373 -1.12 -12.62 1.29
CA THR A 373 -1.55 -13.87 0.64
C THR A 373 -1.26 -13.80 -0.86
N GLY A 374 -1.26 -14.94 -1.53
CA GLY A 374 -1.14 -15.04 -2.98
C GLY A 374 -2.38 -14.62 -3.78
N LYS A 375 -3.40 -14.03 -3.13
CA LYS A 375 -4.72 -13.72 -3.73
C LYS A 375 -4.63 -13.03 -5.08
N TYR A 376 -3.76 -12.03 -5.21
CA TYR A 376 -3.57 -11.28 -6.46
C TYR A 376 -2.28 -11.67 -7.17
N ALA A 377 -1.23 -12.01 -6.43
CA ALA A 377 0.06 -12.36 -7.01
C ALA A 377 0.02 -13.68 -7.81
N PHE A 378 -0.74 -14.69 -7.36
CA PHE A 378 -0.79 -15.98 -8.06
C PHE A 378 -1.53 -15.89 -9.41
N PRO A 379 -2.72 -15.26 -9.53
CA PRO A 379 -3.32 -14.98 -10.83
C PRO A 379 -2.40 -14.15 -11.75
N PHE A 380 -1.67 -13.18 -11.19
CA PHE A 380 -0.65 -12.44 -11.94
C PHE A 380 0.44 -13.35 -12.49
N CYS A 381 1.04 -14.21 -11.66
CA CYS A 381 2.06 -15.16 -12.12
C CYS A 381 1.52 -16.14 -13.17
N ALA A 382 0.28 -16.62 -13.01
CA ALA A 382 -0.35 -17.52 -13.97
C ALA A 382 -0.58 -16.89 -15.35
N SER A 383 -0.66 -15.55 -15.43
CA SER A 383 -0.93 -14.83 -16.68
C SER A 383 0.24 -14.80 -17.66
N PHE A 384 1.46 -15.14 -17.22
CA PHE A 384 2.64 -15.18 -18.09
C PHE A 384 2.55 -16.33 -19.10
N LYS A 385 2.71 -15.99 -20.39
CA LYS A 385 2.80 -16.96 -21.49
C LYS A 385 4.18 -17.62 -21.50
N ASN A 386 5.24 -16.87 -21.19
CA ASN A 386 6.60 -17.37 -21.07
C ASN A 386 6.73 -18.28 -19.81
N PRO A 387 7.08 -19.58 -19.96
CA PRO A 387 7.12 -20.52 -18.85
C PRO A 387 8.26 -20.23 -17.86
N GLN A 388 9.37 -19.65 -18.30
CA GLN A 388 10.47 -19.25 -17.42
C GLN A 388 10.07 -18.08 -16.52
N LEU A 389 9.44 -17.04 -17.07
CA LEU A 389 8.95 -15.90 -16.29
C LEU A 389 7.82 -16.31 -15.34
N ARG A 390 6.92 -17.19 -15.79
CA ARG A 390 5.87 -17.77 -14.95
C ARG A 390 6.46 -18.51 -13.75
N SER A 391 7.42 -19.41 -13.99
CA SER A 391 8.10 -20.18 -12.94
C SER A 391 8.86 -19.26 -11.97
N TYR A 392 9.57 -18.26 -12.51
CA TYR A 392 10.24 -17.25 -11.71
C TYR A 392 9.26 -16.50 -10.80
N CYS A 393 8.15 -16.01 -11.35
CA CYS A 393 7.13 -15.28 -10.60
C CYS A 393 6.57 -16.10 -9.43
N PHE A 394 6.22 -17.36 -9.65
CA PHE A 394 5.75 -18.24 -8.58
C PHE A 394 6.82 -18.53 -7.53
N SER A 395 8.07 -18.76 -7.96
CA SER A 395 9.19 -18.99 -7.05
C SER A 395 9.46 -17.78 -6.16
N ALA A 396 9.51 -16.59 -6.76
CA ALA A 396 9.73 -15.33 -6.03
C ALA A 396 8.55 -15.02 -5.10
N SER A 397 7.32 -15.31 -5.53
CA SER A 397 6.10 -15.18 -4.73
C SER A 397 6.14 -16.09 -3.49
N ALA A 398 6.48 -17.37 -3.67
CA ALA A 398 6.60 -18.32 -2.58
C ALA A 398 7.72 -17.93 -1.61
N ALA A 399 8.87 -17.51 -2.12
CA ALA A 399 9.99 -17.03 -1.30
C ALA A 399 9.55 -15.83 -0.46
N TYR A 400 8.88 -14.84 -1.05
CA TYR A 400 8.39 -13.66 -0.33
C TYR A 400 7.39 -14.03 0.77
N LEU A 401 6.43 -14.91 0.48
CA LEU A 401 5.46 -15.39 1.47
C LEU A 401 6.11 -16.13 2.64
N LYS A 402 7.15 -16.94 2.37
CA LYS A 402 7.94 -17.63 3.40
C LYS A 402 8.73 -16.64 4.25
N THR A 403 9.50 -15.75 3.64
CA THR A 403 10.44 -14.89 4.37
C THR A 403 9.74 -13.76 5.13
N THR A 404 8.72 -13.16 4.52
CA THR A 404 8.08 -11.95 5.07
C THR A 404 6.90 -12.29 5.98
N TYR A 405 6.09 -13.29 5.62
CA TYR A 405 4.90 -13.68 6.37
C TYR A 405 5.00 -15.04 7.05
N GLN A 406 6.16 -15.69 7.00
CA GLN A 406 6.44 -16.95 7.70
C GLN A 406 5.48 -18.08 7.30
N LYS A 407 4.95 -18.06 6.07
CA LYS A 407 4.06 -19.12 5.58
C LYS A 407 4.83 -20.41 5.30
N THR A 408 4.25 -21.53 5.68
CA THR A 408 4.72 -22.86 5.35
C THR A 408 4.41 -23.23 3.89
N ASN A 409 5.12 -24.23 3.35
CA ASN A 409 4.81 -24.80 2.03
C ASN A 409 3.35 -25.28 1.93
N GLN A 410 2.79 -25.82 3.01
CA GLN A 410 1.41 -26.29 3.04
C GLN A 410 0.40 -25.15 2.95
N GLU A 411 0.65 -24.04 3.65
CA GLU A 411 -0.20 -22.83 3.56
C GLU A 411 -0.14 -22.21 2.17
N ILE A 412 1.06 -22.12 1.58
CA ILE A 412 1.23 -21.59 0.21
C ILE A 412 0.52 -22.50 -0.81
N ALA A 413 0.65 -23.82 -0.69
CA ALA A 413 -0.04 -24.77 -1.57
C ALA A 413 -1.57 -24.66 -1.44
N LYS A 414 -2.09 -24.45 -0.22
CA LYS A 414 -3.51 -24.19 0.02
C LYS A 414 -3.97 -22.89 -0.66
N GLU A 415 -3.17 -21.84 -0.61
CA GLU A 415 -3.47 -20.58 -1.33
C GLU A 415 -3.40 -20.76 -2.85
N CYS A 416 -2.44 -21.51 -3.38
CA CYS A 416 -2.40 -21.88 -4.80
C CYS A 416 -3.71 -22.54 -5.22
N ALA A 417 -4.20 -23.53 -4.46
CA ALA A 417 -5.47 -24.21 -4.71
C ALA A 417 -6.70 -23.32 -4.54
N THR A 418 -6.60 -22.26 -3.73
CA THR A 418 -7.69 -21.31 -3.49
C THR A 418 -7.82 -20.30 -4.62
N TYR A 419 -6.70 -19.82 -5.17
CA TYR A 419 -6.68 -18.69 -6.10
C TYR A 419 -6.42 -19.09 -7.56
N LEU A 420 -6.08 -20.35 -7.84
CA LEU A 420 -5.81 -20.84 -9.20
C LEU A 420 -6.63 -22.07 -9.54
N LYS A 421 -6.89 -22.23 -10.84
CA LYS A 421 -7.42 -23.47 -11.42
C LYS A 421 -6.31 -24.51 -11.62
N GLU A 422 -5.19 -24.08 -12.19
CA GLU A 422 -4.03 -24.94 -12.49
C GLU A 422 -2.98 -24.88 -11.36
N VAL A 423 -3.20 -25.67 -10.30
CA VAL A 423 -2.41 -25.60 -9.05
C VAL A 423 -0.95 -26.03 -9.24
N SER A 424 -0.68 -26.98 -10.13
CA SER A 424 0.65 -27.58 -10.33
C SER A 424 1.72 -26.57 -10.71
N GLN A 425 1.36 -25.49 -11.42
CA GLN A 425 2.29 -24.44 -11.82
C GLN A 425 2.80 -23.61 -10.64
N CYS A 426 1.96 -23.46 -9.61
CA CYS A 426 2.26 -22.68 -8.40
C CYS A 426 2.97 -23.52 -7.35
N THR A 427 2.72 -24.84 -7.30
CA THR A 427 3.32 -25.73 -6.30
C THR A 427 4.66 -26.34 -6.73
N ALA A 428 4.94 -26.47 -8.03
CA ALA A 428 6.21 -27.03 -8.51
C ALA A 428 7.46 -26.33 -7.92
N PRO A 429 7.50 -24.99 -7.79
CA PRO A 429 8.63 -24.31 -7.15
C PRO A 429 8.81 -24.59 -5.66
N LEU A 430 7.78 -25.06 -4.95
CA LEU A 430 7.82 -25.30 -3.50
C LEU A 430 8.64 -26.54 -3.12
N SER A 431 8.85 -27.46 -4.08
CA SER A 431 9.66 -28.68 -3.88
C SER A 431 11.15 -28.44 -4.07
N SER A 432 11.54 -27.31 -4.67
CA SER A 432 12.92 -26.91 -4.94
C SER A 432 13.48 -25.86 -3.97
N LEU A 433 12.65 -25.37 -3.03
CA LEU A 433 12.94 -24.34 -2.03
C LEU A 433 12.78 -24.91 -0.63
#